data_AF-A0A9D1LL56-F1
#
_entry.id   AF-A0A9D1LL56-F1
#
_cell.length_a   1.000
_cell.length_b   1.000
_cell.length_c   1.000
_cell.angle_alpha   90.00
_cell.angle_beta   90.00
_cell.angle_gamma   90.00
#
_symmetry.space_group_name_H-M   'P 1'
#
loop_
_entity.id
_entity.type
_entity.pdbx_description
1 polymer ?
#
loop_
_entity_poly.entity_id
_entity_poly.type
_entity_poly.pdbx_seq_one_letter_code
_entity_poly.pdbx_strand_id
1 'polypeptide(L)' 'MECLIISGMSGAGKSLTVDVLEDVGFYCIDNMPVAMIPYFAELFPDSRYKR' A
#
# COMPACT_ATOMS: atom_id res chain seq x y z
N MET A 1 7.62 -5.32 7.75
CA MET A 1 6.59 -5.02 6.75
C MET A 1 7.03 -3.79 5.97
N GLU A 2 6.74 -3.73 4.67
CA GLU A 2 6.97 -2.55 3.81
C GLU A 2 5.62 -1.95 3.40
N CYS A 3 5.48 -0.63 3.49
CA CYS A 3 4.27 0.10 3.12
C CYS A 3 4.64 1.17 2.10
N LEU A 4 3.97 1.16 0.93
CA LEU A 4 4.22 2.08 -0.16
C LEU A 4 2.98 2.95 -0.39
N ILE A 5 3.17 4.28 -0.43
CA ILE A 5 2.10 5.23 -0.76
C ILE A 5 2.31 5.72 -2.20
N ILE A 6 1.36 5.40 -3.08
CA ILE A 6 1.32 5.94 -4.44
C ILE A 6 0.56 7.26 -4.41
N SER A 7 1.17 8.31 -4.97
CA SER A 7 0.54 9.62 -5.15
C SER A 7 0.95 10.24 -6.49
N GLY A 8 0.22 11.26 -6.93
CA GLY A 8 0.44 11.94 -8.20
C GLY A 8 -0.82 12.57 -8.76
N MET A 9 -0.67 13.50 -9.70
CA MET A 9 -1.81 14.15 -10.37
C MET A 9 -2.64 13.16 -11.19
N SER A 10 -3.84 13.56 -11.61
CA SER A 10 -4.63 12.77 -12.58
C SER A 10 -3.83 12.58 -13.87
N GLY A 11 -3.81 11.35 -14.38
CA GLY A 11 -2.99 10.98 -15.55
C GLY A 11 -1.51 10.66 -15.26
N ALA A 12 -1.03 10.78 -14.02
CA ALA A 12 0.37 10.49 -13.66
C ALA A 12 0.75 8.99 -13.64
N GLY A 13 -0.15 8.08 -14.02
CA GLY A 13 0.13 6.65 -14.09
C GLY A 13 -0.04 5.87 -12.77
N LYS A 14 -0.80 6.41 -11.79
CA LYS A 14 -1.06 5.71 -10.52
C LYS A 14 -1.71 4.34 -10.70
N SER A 15 -2.69 4.22 -11.60
CA SER A 15 -3.36 2.93 -11.87
C SER A 15 -2.39 1.91 -12.45
N LEU A 16 -1.57 2.29 -13.43
CA LEU A 16 -0.52 1.41 -13.97
C LEU A 16 0.49 0.99 -12.89
N THR A 17 0.81 1.89 -11.95
CA THR A 17 1.73 1.56 -10.85
C THR A 17 1.09 0.53 -9.91
N VAL A 18 -0.20 0.66 -9.61
CA VAL A 18 -0.96 -0.33 -8.83
C VAL A 18 -0.93 -1.69 -9.52
N ASP A 19 -1.24 -1.75 -10.81
CA ASP A 19 -1.26 -3.01 -11.59
C ASP A 19 0.09 -3.73 -11.53
N VAL A 20 1.19 -3.00 -11.78
CA VAL A 20 2.56 -3.55 -11.73
C VAL A 20 2.95 -3.98 -10.32
N LEU A 21 2.51 -3.26 -9.28
CA LEU A 21 2.79 -3.63 -7.90
C LEU A 21 2.06 -4.91 -7.49
N GLU A 22 0.82 -5.08 -7.92
CA GLU A 22 0.06 -6.32 -7.71
C GLU A 22 0.77 -7.50 -8.37
N ASP A 23 1.26 -7.35 -9.60
CA ASP A 23 2.01 -8.38 -10.32
C ASP A 23 3.29 -8.82 -9.59
N VAL A 24 3.97 -7.90 -8.89
CA VAL A 24 5.18 -8.22 -8.10
C VAL A 24 4.87 -8.61 -6.65
N GLY A 25 3.60 -8.77 -6.29
CA GLY A 25 3.16 -9.36 -5.03
C GLY A 25 2.80 -8.37 -3.91
N PHE A 26 2.60 -7.09 -4.22
CA PHE A 26 2.03 -6.14 -3.26
C PHE A 26 0.51 -6.32 -3.16
N TYR A 27 -0.02 -6.04 -1.97
CA TYR A 27 -1.46 -5.86 -1.77
C TYR A 27 -1.78 -4.37 -1.91
N CYS A 28 -2.41 -3.99 -3.02
CA CYS A 28 -2.75 -2.60 -3.32
C CYS A 28 -4.18 -2.27 -2.87
N ILE A 29 -4.35 -1.08 -2.28
CA ILE A 29 -5.67 -0.51 -1.97
C ILE A 29 -5.73 0.88 -2.58
N ASP A 30 -6.67 1.09 -3.52
CA ASP A 30 -6.96 2.42 -4.07
C ASP A 30 -8.04 3.14 -3.25
N ASN A 31 -8.03 4.47 -3.27
CA ASN A 31 -8.99 5.34 -2.58
C ASN A 31 -9.16 5.09 -1.07
N MET A 32 -8.13 4.59 -0.37
CA MET A 32 -8.18 4.45 1.09
C MET A 32 -8.20 5.82 1.79
N PRO A 33 -9.17 6.10 2.68
CA PRO A 33 -9.12 7.30 3.52
C PRO A 33 -7.85 7.33 4.36
N VAL A 34 -7.16 8.47 4.41
CA VAL A 34 -5.88 8.62 5.12
C VAL A 34 -5.99 8.25 6.61
N ALA A 35 -7.13 8.56 7.23
CA ALA A 35 -7.40 8.23 8.63
C ALA A 35 -7.45 6.72 8.92
N MET A 36 -7.68 5.88 7.90
CA MET A 36 -7.73 4.42 8.05
C MET A 36 -6.36 3.74 7.91
N ILE A 37 -5.37 4.43 7.33
CA ILE A 37 -4.03 3.85 7.07
C ILE A 37 -3.38 3.30 8.36
N PRO A 38 -3.39 4.01 9.52
CA PRO A 38 -2.76 3.49 10.74
C PRO A 38 -3.42 2.19 11.22
N TYR A 39 -4.75 2.14 11.25
CA TYR A 39 -5.50 0.95 11.67
C TYR A 39 -5.27 -0.23 10.73
N PHE A 40 -5.18 0.03 9.42
CA PHE A 40 -4.88 -1.02 8.45
C PHE A 40 -3.46 -1.57 8.65
N ALA A 41 -2.47 -0.72 8.95
CA ALA A 41 -1.10 -1.17 9.22
C ALA A 41 -1.00 -2.05 10.48
N GLU A 42 -1.84 -1.84 11.49
CA GLU A 42 -1.89 -2.68 12.71
C GLU A 42 -2.34 -4.12 12.42
N LEU A 43 -3.13 -4.35 11.38
CA LEU A 43 -3.60 -5.70 11.00
C LEU A 43 -2.46 -6.60 10.50
N PHE A 44 -1.33 -6.01 10.12
CA PHE A 44 -0.17 -6.72 9.62
C PHE A 44 0.99 -6.54 10.61
N PRO A 45 0.95 -7.25 11.76
CA PRO A 45 1.99 -7.15 12.76
C PRO A 45 3.35 -7.45 12.14
N ASP A 46 4.34 -6.65 12.49
CA ASP A 46 5.70 -6.78 11.96
C ASP A 46 6.19 -8.19 12.25
N SER A 47 6.39 -9.02 11.21
CA SER A 47 6.95 -10.37 11.36
C SER A 47 8.39 -10.36 11.89
N ARG A 48 8.99 -9.17 12.04
CA ARG A 48 10.27 -8.92 12.72
C ARG A 48 10.17 -8.86 14.25
N TYR A 49 8.98 -8.90 14.84
CA TYR A 49 8.83 -9.12 16.29
C TYR A 49 8.81 -10.61 16.64
N LYS A 50 9.96 -11.27 16.47
CA LYS A 50 10.40 -12.50 17.16
C LYS A 50 11.74 -12.95 16.58
N ARG A 51 12.84 -12.36 17.06
CA ARG A 51 14.05 -13.05 17.49
C ARG A 51 14.78 -12.17 18.50
#